data_AF-A0A1V5T0S9-F1
#
_entry.id   AF-A0A1V5T0S9-F1
#
_cell.length_a   1.000
_cell.length_b   1.000
_cell.length_c   1.000
_cell.angle_alpha   90.00
_cell.angle_beta   90.00
_cell.angle_gamma   90.00
#
_symmetry.space_group_name_H-M   'P 1'
#
loop_
_entity.id
_entity.type
_entity.pdbx_description
1 polymer ?
#
loop_
_entity_poly.entity_id
_entity_poly.type
_entity_poly.pdbx_seq_one_letter_code
_entity_poly.pdbx_strand_id
1 'polypeptide(L)'
;MKRILMMVAVFILSVTFYSHAFCAKINKVQVNGGVPIQGYGLVIDASYDPRLDNLVPGYKLINVVIANSSFNIIGLDPQRDKWSIKVDGKSSPIKALHNLRGQDPKAWSALPPRVKDVIGYPLLLPIGARDVIDLFVPETLDLEKFTTVEIFLKSMNTKFEVMAGR
;
A
#
# COMPACT_ATOMS: atom_id res chain seq x y z
N MET A 1 16.99 23.75 46.88
CA MET A 1 17.14 23.84 45.41
C MET A 1 17.58 22.52 44.76
N LYS A 2 18.67 21.86 45.16
CA LYS A 2 19.14 20.60 44.53
C LYS A 2 18.11 19.46 44.45
N ARG A 3 17.23 19.31 45.46
CA ARG A 3 16.19 18.26 45.50
C ARG A 3 15.06 18.46 44.47
N ILE A 4 14.71 19.71 44.17
CA ILE A 4 13.66 20.06 43.20
C ILE A 4 14.16 19.78 41.78
N LEU A 5 15.41 20.16 41.50
CA LEU A 5 16.05 19.91 40.20
C LEU A 5 16.14 18.40 39.87
N MET A 6 16.41 17.58 40.89
CA MET A 6 16.50 16.12 40.74
C MET A 6 15.14 15.47 40.43
N MET A 7 14.05 15.92 41.06
CA MET A 7 12.70 15.42 40.73
C MET A 7 12.27 15.79 39.31
N VAL A 8 12.56 17.01 38.86
CA VAL A 8 12.26 17.46 37.49
C VAL A 8 13.05 16.63 36.46
N ALA A 9 14.33 16.35 36.73
CA ALA A 9 15.14 15.51 35.86
C ALA A 9 14.58 14.07 35.76
N VAL A 10 14.15 13.47 36.88
CA VAL A 10 13.55 12.13 36.91
C VAL A 10 12.20 12.10 36.18
N PHE A 11 11.39 13.16 36.31
CA PHE A 11 10.11 13.26 35.62
C PHE A 11 10.28 13.43 34.10
N ILE A 12 11.24 14.24 33.65
CA ILE A 12 11.55 14.38 32.22
C ILE A 12 12.09 13.06 31.66
N LEU A 13 12.96 12.37 32.41
CA LEU A 13 13.50 11.08 32.01
C LEU A 13 12.40 10.02 31.90
N SER A 14 11.47 9.95 32.86
CA SER A 14 10.38 8.99 32.80
C SER A 14 9.44 9.25 31.62
N VAL A 15 9.10 10.51 31.33
CA VAL A 15 8.23 10.87 30.18
C VAL A 15 8.88 10.51 28.83
N THR A 16 10.20 10.63 28.69
CA THR A 16 10.90 10.24 27.46
C THR A 16 11.01 8.72 27.30
N PHE A 17 11.21 7.96 28.39
CA PHE A 17 11.26 6.49 28.34
C PHE A 17 9.89 5.83 28.07
N TYR A 18 8.78 6.36 28.61
CA TYR A 18 7.45 5.82 28.34
C TYR A 18 7.01 5.98 26.87
N SER A 19 7.52 7.01 26.18
CA SER A 19 7.12 7.33 24.81
C SER A 19 7.66 6.34 23.77
N HIS A 20 8.71 5.58 24.09
CA HIS A 20 9.31 4.60 23.17
C HIS A 20 8.64 3.22 23.19
N ALA A 21 7.79 2.92 24.18
CA ALA A 21 7.20 1.59 24.35
C ALA A 21 5.92 1.36 23.51
N PHE A 22 5.34 2.39 22.89
CA PHE A 22 4.11 2.27 22.08
C PHE A 22 4.39 2.14 20.57
N CYS A 23 5.46 1.42 20.20
CA CYS A 23 5.62 1.00 18.81
C CYS A 23 4.78 -0.27 18.58
N ALA A 24 3.53 -0.11 18.16
CA ALA A 24 2.65 -1.23 17.84
C ALA A 24 3.29 -2.10 16.74
N LYS A 25 3.55 -3.37 17.05
CA LYS A 25 4.14 -4.35 16.12
C LYS A 25 3.26 -4.47 14.88
N ILE A 26 3.84 -4.28 13.70
CA ILE A 26 3.15 -4.47 12.41
C ILE A 26 3.01 -5.98 12.16
N ASN A 27 1.79 -6.44 11.92
CA ASN A 27 1.53 -7.82 11.51
C ASN A 27 1.98 -8.02 10.06
N LYS A 28 2.52 -9.20 9.75
CA LYS A 28 2.91 -9.59 8.39
C LYS A 28 2.19 -10.86 7.99
N VAL A 29 1.57 -10.87 6.83
CA VAL A 29 0.79 -11.99 6.31
C VAL A 29 1.21 -12.25 4.87
N GLN A 30 1.58 -13.48 4.55
CA GLN A 30 1.95 -13.89 3.20
C GLN A 30 0.88 -14.81 2.63
N VAL A 31 0.43 -14.54 1.40
CA VAL A 31 -0.66 -15.28 0.74
C VAL A 31 -0.43 -15.37 -0.77
N ASN A 32 -1.06 -16.37 -1.41
CA ASN A 32 -1.20 -16.38 -2.86
C ASN A 32 -2.28 -15.37 -3.28
N GLY A 33 -2.10 -14.74 -4.44
CA GLY A 33 -3.11 -13.90 -5.09
C GLY A 33 -4.42 -14.64 -5.33
N GLY A 34 -5.54 -13.91 -5.22
CA GLY A 34 -6.88 -14.44 -5.47
C GLY A 34 -7.45 -15.34 -4.38
N VAL A 35 -6.71 -15.59 -3.29
CA VAL A 35 -7.16 -16.45 -2.17
C VAL A 35 -7.63 -15.60 -0.98
N PRO A 36 -8.70 -15.99 -0.26
CA PRO A 36 -9.11 -15.31 0.96
C PRO A 36 -8.02 -15.29 2.04
N ILE A 37 -7.74 -14.09 2.54
CA ILE A 37 -6.81 -13.85 3.64
C ILE A 37 -7.53 -14.10 4.96
N GLN A 38 -7.23 -15.25 5.58
CA GLN A 38 -7.88 -15.68 6.82
C GLN A 38 -7.71 -14.66 7.95
N GLY A 39 -8.81 -14.37 8.67
CA GLY A 39 -8.83 -13.40 9.77
C GLY A 39 -9.01 -11.94 9.34
N TYR A 40 -8.94 -11.62 8.05
CA TYR A 40 -9.07 -10.26 7.54
C TYR A 40 -10.30 -10.04 6.64
N GLY A 41 -10.89 -11.12 6.12
CA GLY A 41 -12.03 -11.03 5.19
C GLY A 41 -11.70 -10.20 3.95
N LEU A 42 -10.49 -10.38 3.44
CA LEU A 42 -9.94 -9.65 2.31
C LEU A 42 -9.45 -10.66 1.28
N VAL A 43 -9.67 -10.37 0.01
CA VAL A 43 -9.03 -11.07 -1.12
C VAL A 43 -8.24 -10.04 -1.89
N ILE A 44 -6.99 -10.34 -2.20
CA ILE A 44 -6.14 -9.47 -2.99
C ILE A 44 -5.54 -10.32 -4.11
N ASP A 45 -5.56 -9.77 -5.32
CA ASP A 45 -4.87 -10.35 -6.46
C ASP A 45 -4.17 -9.24 -7.25
N ALA A 46 -3.03 -9.53 -7.84
CA ALA A 46 -2.26 -8.56 -8.58
C ALA A 46 -1.72 -9.17 -9.87
N SER A 47 -1.88 -8.42 -10.96
CA SER A 47 -1.47 -8.84 -12.29
C SER A 47 -0.87 -7.67 -13.07
N TYR A 48 0.06 -7.99 -13.95
CA TYR A 48 0.66 -7.06 -14.91
C TYR A 48 0.09 -7.35 -16.30
N ASP A 49 -0.41 -6.32 -16.98
CA ASP A 49 -0.82 -6.39 -18.38
C ASP A 49 0.07 -5.45 -19.24
N PRO A 50 0.98 -5.99 -20.07
CA PRO A 50 1.83 -5.19 -20.95
C PRO A 50 1.06 -4.30 -21.93
N ARG A 51 -0.22 -4.59 -22.20
CA ARG A 51 -1.06 -3.76 -23.09
C ARG A 51 -1.39 -2.40 -22.48
N LEU A 52 -1.27 -2.26 -21.17
CA LEU A 52 -1.50 -1.02 -20.44
C LEU A 52 -0.22 -0.17 -20.32
N ASP A 53 0.92 -0.66 -20.83
CA ASP A 53 2.15 0.10 -20.87
C ASP A 53 1.97 1.39 -21.70
N ASN A 54 2.63 2.46 -21.25
CA ASN A 54 2.58 3.80 -21.87
C ASN A 54 1.22 4.50 -21.79
N LEU A 55 0.21 3.94 -21.09
CA LEU A 55 -1.03 4.66 -20.82
C LEU A 55 -0.78 5.93 -19.99
N VAL A 56 0.19 5.85 -19.07
CA VAL A 56 0.66 6.97 -18.26
C VAL A 56 2.12 7.24 -18.61
N PRO A 57 2.49 8.45 -19.07
CA PRO A 57 3.88 8.75 -19.42
C PRO A 57 4.84 8.51 -18.24
N GLY A 58 5.90 7.72 -18.47
CA GLY A 58 6.92 7.40 -17.46
C GLY A 58 6.59 6.21 -16.55
N TYR A 59 5.41 5.60 -16.70
CA TYR A 59 4.95 4.52 -15.83
C TYR A 59 4.38 3.33 -16.59
N LYS A 60 4.62 2.15 -16.03
CA LYS A 60 3.87 0.92 -16.29
C LYS A 60 2.86 0.69 -15.16
N LEU A 61 1.84 -0.11 -15.46
CA LEU A 61 0.71 -0.33 -14.57
C LEU A 61 0.66 -1.76 -14.06
N ILE A 62 0.40 -1.92 -12.77
CA ILE A 62 0.01 -3.20 -12.16
C ILE A 62 -1.40 -3.01 -11.62
N ASN A 63 -2.32 -3.85 -12.07
CA ASN A 63 -3.68 -3.83 -11.57
C ASN A 63 -3.77 -4.73 -10.33
N VAL A 64 -4.18 -4.14 -9.21
CA VAL A 64 -4.47 -4.89 -7.99
C VAL A 64 -5.96 -4.94 -7.78
N VAL A 65 -6.51 -6.13 -7.81
CA VAL A 65 -7.89 -6.39 -7.42
C VAL A 65 -7.94 -6.55 -5.91
N ILE A 66 -8.85 -5.82 -5.26
CA ILE A 66 -9.14 -5.99 -3.84
C ILE A 66 -10.64 -6.29 -3.67
N ALA A 67 -10.97 -7.32 -2.89
CA ALA A 67 -12.36 -7.67 -2.60
C ALA A 67 -12.59 -7.87 -1.10
N ASN A 68 -13.67 -7.29 -0.61
CA ASN A 68 -14.07 -7.39 0.78
C ASN A 68 -15.04 -8.56 0.98
N SER A 69 -14.53 -9.64 1.56
CA SER A 69 -15.30 -10.82 1.96
C SER A 69 -15.69 -10.81 3.44
N SER A 70 -15.46 -9.69 4.14
CA SER A 70 -15.84 -9.50 5.54
C SER A 70 -17.25 -8.92 5.69
N PHE A 71 -17.77 -8.92 6.92
CA PHE A 71 -19.02 -8.23 7.28
C PHE A 71 -18.83 -6.76 7.68
N ASN A 72 -17.62 -6.21 7.51
CA ASN A 72 -17.29 -4.84 7.89
C ASN A 72 -16.88 -4.02 6.65
N ILE A 73 -17.10 -2.70 6.66
CA ILE A 73 -16.52 -1.82 5.64
C ILE A 73 -15.02 -1.69 5.91
N ILE A 74 -14.21 -1.87 4.87
CA ILE A 74 -12.75 -1.70 4.99
C ILE A 74 -12.40 -0.28 4.57
N GLY A 75 -11.81 0.49 5.49
CA GLY A 75 -11.27 1.80 5.20
C GLY A 75 -9.93 1.71 4.46
N LEU A 76 -9.75 2.52 3.43
CA LEU A 76 -8.53 2.67 2.67
C LEU A 76 -8.05 4.12 2.77
N ASP A 77 -6.76 4.32 2.95
CA ASP A 77 -6.18 5.63 3.21
C ASP A 77 -5.03 5.92 2.24
N PRO A 78 -5.26 6.72 1.18
CA PRO A 78 -4.23 6.97 0.16
C PRO A 78 -3.00 7.69 0.72
N GLN A 79 -3.05 8.31 1.90
CA GLN A 79 -1.90 8.98 2.49
C GLN A 79 -1.07 8.06 3.39
N ARG A 80 -1.71 7.09 4.05
CA ARG A 80 -1.07 6.23 5.04
C ARG A 80 -0.84 4.80 4.57
N ASP A 81 -1.59 4.35 3.58
CA ASP A 81 -1.36 3.05 2.93
C ASP A 81 -0.08 3.12 2.09
N LYS A 82 0.63 1.99 2.02
CA LYS A 82 1.89 1.90 1.28
C LYS A 82 1.87 0.68 0.37
N TRP A 83 2.35 0.91 -0.84
CA TRP A 83 2.38 -0.07 -1.90
C TRP A 83 3.81 -0.21 -2.41
N SER A 84 4.26 -1.45 -2.54
CA SER A 84 5.54 -1.77 -3.15
C SER A 84 5.45 -3.10 -3.89
N ILE A 85 6.37 -3.33 -4.81
CA ILE A 85 6.44 -4.57 -5.57
C ILE A 85 7.80 -5.22 -5.42
N LYS A 86 7.85 -6.53 -5.57
CA LYS A 86 9.08 -7.29 -5.78
C LYS A 86 9.16 -7.70 -7.25
N VAL A 87 10.34 -7.49 -7.82
CA VAL A 87 10.70 -7.88 -9.17
C VAL A 87 11.90 -8.81 -9.06
N ASP A 88 11.86 -9.95 -9.74
CA ASP A 88 12.95 -10.90 -9.72
C ASP A 88 14.27 -10.27 -10.19
N GLY A 89 15.36 -10.59 -9.49
CA GLY A 89 16.66 -9.96 -9.67
C GLY A 89 16.85 -8.59 -9.01
N LYS A 90 15.84 -8.03 -8.31
CA LYS A 90 16.01 -6.85 -7.45
C LYS A 90 16.09 -7.25 -5.98
N SER A 91 17.05 -6.69 -5.25
CA SER A 91 17.29 -7.01 -3.84
C SER A 91 16.31 -6.34 -2.88
N SER A 92 15.71 -5.22 -3.29
CA SER A 92 14.78 -4.44 -2.47
C SER A 92 13.41 -4.29 -3.14
N PRO A 93 12.32 -4.26 -2.35
CA PRO A 93 11.01 -3.88 -2.87
C PRO A 93 11.05 -2.47 -3.46
N ILE A 94 10.41 -2.31 -4.61
CA ILE A 94 10.29 -1.04 -5.31
C ILE A 94 8.98 -0.38 -4.90
N LYS A 95 9.03 0.88 -4.49
CA LYS A 95 7.82 1.64 -4.17
C LYS A 95 6.98 1.83 -5.43
N ALA A 96 5.69 1.50 -5.33
CA ALA A 96 4.71 1.79 -6.36
C ALA A 96 3.85 2.98 -5.93
N LEU A 97 3.41 3.78 -6.89
CA LEU A 97 2.47 4.87 -6.64
C LEU A 97 1.05 4.33 -6.77
N HIS A 98 0.17 4.68 -5.85
CA HIS A 98 -1.25 4.28 -5.85
C HIS A 98 -2.18 5.51 -5.93
N ASN A 99 -1.61 6.71 -5.83
CA ASN A 99 -2.31 7.97 -5.97
C ASN A 99 -1.47 8.92 -6.84
N LEU A 100 -1.56 8.74 -8.15
CA LEU A 100 -0.81 9.55 -9.11
C LEU A 100 -1.10 11.05 -8.95
N ARG A 101 -2.36 11.44 -8.70
CA ARG A 101 -2.75 12.84 -8.51
C ARG A 101 -1.97 13.54 -7.41
N GLY A 102 -1.79 12.87 -6.27
CA GLY A 102 -1.06 13.43 -5.13
C GLY A 102 0.45 13.21 -5.18
N GLN A 103 0.90 12.12 -5.79
CA GLN A 103 2.30 11.69 -5.76
C GLN A 103 3.11 12.18 -6.98
N ASP A 104 2.48 12.34 -8.14
CA ASP A 104 3.06 12.94 -9.34
C ASP A 104 2.03 13.78 -10.12
N PRO A 105 1.80 15.05 -9.69
CA PRO A 105 0.82 15.94 -10.34
C PRO A 105 1.13 16.25 -11.80
N LYS A 106 2.40 16.15 -12.21
CA LYS A 106 2.83 16.41 -13.59
C LYS A 106 2.37 15.28 -14.51
N ALA A 107 2.66 14.03 -14.13
CA ALA A 107 2.18 12.86 -14.85
C ALA A 107 0.64 12.80 -14.86
N TRP A 108 0.00 13.11 -13.72
CA TRP A 108 -1.45 13.22 -13.63
C TRP A 108 -2.03 14.22 -14.63
N SER A 109 -1.45 15.41 -14.71
CA SER A 109 -1.95 16.48 -15.59
C SER A 109 -1.87 16.10 -17.07
N ALA A 110 -0.87 15.31 -17.45
CA ALA A 110 -0.68 14.83 -18.82
C ALA A 110 -1.70 13.77 -19.27
N LEU A 111 -2.49 13.19 -18.35
CA LEU A 111 -3.45 12.16 -18.70
C LEU A 111 -4.67 12.69 -19.46
N PRO A 112 -5.21 11.90 -20.42
CA PRO A 112 -6.49 12.20 -21.05
C PRO A 112 -7.62 12.32 -20.01
N PRO A 113 -8.59 13.22 -20.19
CA PRO A 113 -9.70 13.39 -19.24
C PRO A 113 -10.42 12.07 -18.91
N ARG A 114 -10.71 11.25 -19.92
CA ARG A 114 -11.38 9.95 -19.74
C ARG A 114 -10.61 8.99 -18.85
N VAL A 115 -9.27 9.06 -18.84
CA VAL A 115 -8.43 8.22 -17.96
C VAL A 115 -8.52 8.73 -16.52
N LYS A 116 -8.46 10.05 -16.31
CA LYS A 116 -8.56 10.69 -14.99
C LYS A 116 -9.86 10.37 -14.26
N ASP A 117 -10.93 10.06 -15.00
CA ASP A 117 -12.24 9.70 -14.45
C ASP A 117 -12.31 8.25 -13.94
N VAL A 118 -11.44 7.37 -14.44
CA VAL A 118 -11.43 5.93 -14.08
C VAL A 118 -10.30 5.57 -13.13
N ILE A 119 -9.18 6.29 -13.15
CA ILE A 119 -8.08 6.03 -12.23
C ILE A 119 -8.31 6.74 -10.89
N GLY A 120 -8.23 5.99 -9.80
CA GLY A 120 -8.46 6.53 -8.48
C GLY A 120 -8.13 5.52 -7.39
N TYR A 121 -7.76 6.04 -6.22
CA TYR A 121 -7.63 5.22 -5.03
C TYR A 121 -8.97 5.21 -4.28
N PRO A 122 -9.60 4.04 -4.08
CA PRO A 122 -10.83 3.97 -3.31
C PRO A 122 -10.58 4.33 -1.84
N LEU A 123 -11.53 5.03 -1.22
CA LEU A 123 -11.44 5.42 0.19
C LEU A 123 -12.08 4.37 1.12
N LEU A 124 -13.02 3.60 0.58
CA LEU A 124 -13.80 2.60 1.30
C LEU A 124 -14.02 1.42 0.38
N LEU A 125 -13.98 0.22 0.94
CA LEU A 125 -14.35 -1.01 0.27
C LEU A 125 -15.59 -1.59 0.99
N PRO A 126 -16.80 -1.39 0.45
CA PRO A 126 -18.04 -1.88 1.06
C PRO A 126 -18.09 -3.40 1.23
N ILE A 127 -19.03 -3.87 2.03
CA ILE A 127 -19.25 -5.31 2.27
C ILE A 127 -19.57 -6.01 0.94
N GLY A 128 -18.83 -7.07 0.62
CA GLY A 128 -19.01 -7.83 -0.63
C GLY A 128 -18.53 -7.10 -1.89
N ALA A 129 -18.02 -5.87 -1.77
CA ALA A 129 -17.55 -5.12 -2.93
C ALA A 129 -16.18 -5.59 -3.42
N ARG A 130 -15.93 -5.33 -4.70
CA ARG A 130 -14.65 -5.53 -5.37
C ARG A 130 -14.27 -4.21 -6.04
N ASP A 131 -12.99 -3.87 -5.94
CA ASP A 131 -12.42 -2.70 -6.61
C ASP A 131 -11.07 -3.05 -7.25
N VAL A 132 -10.62 -2.18 -8.16
CA VAL A 132 -9.33 -2.29 -8.84
C VAL A 132 -8.50 -1.04 -8.52
N ILE A 133 -7.28 -1.27 -8.06
CA ILE A 133 -6.31 -0.23 -7.74
C ILE A 133 -5.18 -0.32 -8.74
N ASP A 134 -4.95 0.78 -9.46
CA ASP A 134 -3.85 0.91 -10.39
C ASP A 134 -2.58 1.36 -9.65
N LEU A 135 -1.55 0.51 -9.73
CA LEU A 135 -0.22 0.83 -9.22
C LEU A 135 0.67 1.30 -10.36
N PHE A 136 1.22 2.51 -10.24
CA PHE A 136 2.13 3.10 -11.20
C PHE A 136 3.57 2.82 -10.78
N VAL A 137 4.32 2.21 -11.69
CA VAL A 137 5.69 1.75 -11.47
C VAL A 137 6.59 2.34 -12.57
N PRO A 138 7.81 2.79 -12.28
CA PRO A 138 8.69 3.37 -13.31
C PRO A 138 8.86 2.46 -14.54
N GLU A 139 8.77 3.05 -15.73
CA GLU A 139 8.86 2.33 -17.01
C GLU A 139 10.18 1.57 -17.24
N THR A 140 11.24 1.98 -16.54
CA THR A 140 12.58 1.37 -16.58
C THR A 140 12.63 -0.03 -15.97
N LEU A 141 11.55 -0.49 -15.34
CA LEU A 141 11.46 -1.79 -14.68
C LEU A 141 10.90 -2.86 -15.63
N ASP A 142 11.48 -4.06 -15.51
CA ASP A 142 11.08 -5.26 -16.21
C ASP A 142 9.95 -5.95 -15.42
N LEU A 143 8.70 -5.61 -15.72
CA LEU A 143 7.53 -6.13 -15.01
C LEU A 143 7.12 -7.54 -15.42
N GLU A 144 7.71 -8.11 -16.47
CA GLU A 144 7.61 -9.55 -16.76
C GLU A 144 8.18 -10.40 -15.63
N LYS A 145 9.06 -9.80 -14.81
CA LYS A 145 9.66 -10.41 -13.62
C LYS A 145 8.94 -10.03 -12.33
N PHE A 146 7.75 -9.43 -12.39
CA PHE A 146 6.95 -9.11 -11.22
C PHE A 146 6.53 -10.40 -10.48
N THR A 147 6.77 -10.45 -9.17
CA THR A 147 6.51 -11.66 -8.38
C THR A 147 5.58 -11.45 -7.19
N THR A 148 5.58 -10.26 -6.57
CA THR A 148 4.82 -10.01 -5.34
C THR A 148 4.43 -8.56 -5.24
N VAL A 149 3.19 -8.29 -4.85
CA VAL A 149 2.78 -6.97 -4.33
C VAL A 149 2.81 -6.99 -2.81
N GLU A 150 3.42 -5.97 -2.22
CA GLU A 150 3.46 -5.74 -0.79
C GLU A 150 2.60 -4.53 -0.45
N ILE A 151 1.67 -4.73 0.50
CA ILE A 151 0.63 -3.77 0.80
C ILE A 151 0.60 -3.57 2.30
N PHE A 152 0.83 -2.35 2.76
CA PHE A 152 0.54 -1.97 4.13
C PHE A 152 -0.77 -1.19 4.17
N LEU A 153 -1.79 -1.77 4.80
CA LEU A 153 -3.06 -1.10 5.04
C LEU A 153 -3.10 -0.53 6.45
N LYS A 154 -3.23 0.80 6.55
CA LYS A 154 -3.22 1.49 7.85
C LYS A 154 -4.42 1.11 8.71
N SER A 155 -5.59 0.92 8.11
CA SER A 155 -6.83 0.54 8.80
C SER A 155 -6.70 -0.80 9.54
N MET A 156 -5.87 -1.71 9.05
CA MET A 156 -5.63 -3.03 9.65
C MET A 156 -4.30 -3.14 10.39
N ASN A 157 -3.47 -2.08 10.35
CA ASN A 157 -2.10 -2.09 10.86
C ASN A 157 -1.29 -3.35 10.46
N THR A 158 -1.48 -3.81 9.21
CA THR A 158 -0.98 -5.09 8.71
C THR A 158 -0.32 -4.90 7.35
N LYS A 159 0.80 -5.61 7.14
CA LYS A 159 1.48 -5.76 5.86
C LYS A 159 1.10 -7.10 5.24
N PHE A 160 0.57 -7.06 4.03
CA PHE A 160 0.28 -8.22 3.20
C PHE A 160 1.36 -8.39 2.14
N GLU A 161 1.88 -9.59 1.97
CA GLU A 161 2.78 -9.98 0.89
C GLU A 161 2.02 -10.98 0.00
N VAL A 162 1.51 -10.47 -1.11
CA VAL A 162 0.61 -11.20 -2.01
C VAL A 162 1.39 -11.61 -3.25
N MET A 163 1.58 -12.92 -3.43
CA MET A 163 2.24 -13.47 -4.61
C MET A 163 1.34 -13.26 -5.83
N ALA A 164 1.92 -12.70 -6.90
CA ALA A 164 1.17 -12.39 -8.12
C ALA A 164 0.61 -13.66 -8.78
N GLY A 165 -0.62 -13.57 -9.29
CA GLY A 165 -1.17 -14.59 -10.19
C GLY A 165 -0.40 -14.57 -11.51
N ARG A 166 0.11 -15.73 -11.95
CA ARG A 166 0.71 -15.88 -13.28
C ARG A 166 -0.34 -15.96 -14.37
#